data_AF-A0A8R1ET86-F1
#
_entry.id   AF-A0A8R1ET86-F1
#
_cell.length_a   1.000
_cell.length_b   1.000
_cell.length_c   1.000
_cell.angle_alpha   90.00
_cell.angle_beta   90.00
_cell.angle_gamma   90.00
#
_symmetry.space_group_name_H-M   'P 1'
#
loop_
_entity.id
_entity.type
_entity.pdbx_description
1 polymer ?
#
loop_
_entity_poly.entity_id
_entity_poly.type
_entity_poly.pdbx_seq_one_letter_code
_entity_poly.pdbx_strand_id
1 'polypeptide(L)'
;MHRWGMRGQPTRRTTKSHRRIGSVGSVGDARIWPGKRMPGHMGYEWRTVSGLEIVRINIDKQVIFVKGSVPGDVGEMLLLKDCLQSEKRLKTGPVPTWAPSLETINEETEDQEEDVAKKLGGNEQFMDNIFRFTSPSITFTDADAKKSAGRDKTKAKIAKVKK
;
A
#
# COMPACT_ATOMS: atom_id res chain seq x y z
N MET A 1 22.10 8.67 10.10
CA MET A 1 21.07 9.49 9.41
C MET A 1 20.02 8.61 8.74
N HIS A 2 20.37 7.75 7.77
CA HIS A 2 19.41 6.95 7.02
C HIS A 2 18.57 5.95 7.86
N ARG A 3 19.19 5.17 8.75
CA ARG A 3 18.47 4.17 9.58
C ARG A 3 17.36 4.72 10.49
N TRP A 4 17.60 5.88 11.11
CA TRP A 4 16.74 6.40 12.17
C TRP A 4 16.21 7.81 11.91
N GLY A 5 16.47 8.38 10.74
CA GLY A 5 16.06 9.76 10.41
C GLY A 5 16.67 10.84 11.30
N MET A 6 17.81 10.59 11.94
CA MET A 6 18.51 11.60 12.76
C MET A 6 18.93 12.80 11.92
N ARG A 7 18.72 14.01 12.44
CA ARG A 7 19.00 15.29 11.74
C ARG A 7 20.48 15.54 11.44
N GLY A 8 21.40 14.98 12.23
CA GLY A 8 22.84 15.23 12.10
C GLY A 8 23.26 16.57 12.72
N GLN A 9 24.45 17.02 12.38
CA GLN A 9 25.02 18.31 12.83
C GLN A 9 25.07 19.30 11.65
N PRO A 10 25.12 20.63 11.91
CA PRO A 10 25.22 21.62 10.85
C PRO A 10 26.43 21.40 9.94
N THR A 11 26.34 21.93 8.72
CA THR A 11 27.45 21.88 7.75
C THR A 11 28.56 22.88 8.12
N ARG A 12 28.18 24.06 8.61
CA ARG A 12 29.14 25.11 8.99
C ARG A 12 29.43 25.05 10.49
N ARG A 13 30.65 25.43 10.87
CA ARG A 13 31.10 25.53 12.27
C ARG A 13 31.04 24.19 13.02
N THR A 14 31.29 23.09 12.33
CA THR A 14 31.38 21.75 12.94
C THR A 14 32.52 20.99 12.28
N THR A 15 33.33 20.28 13.08
CA THR A 15 34.52 19.56 12.60
C THR A 15 34.30 18.05 12.73
N LYS A 16 34.36 17.33 11.60
CA LYS A 16 34.34 15.85 11.51
C LYS A 16 33.12 15.17 12.19
N SER A 17 32.03 15.89 12.45
CA SER A 17 30.87 15.39 13.21
C SER A 17 29.52 15.52 12.52
N HIS A 18 29.49 15.94 11.24
CA HIS A 18 28.25 16.19 10.47
C HIS A 18 27.22 15.06 10.52
N ARG A 19 27.67 13.79 10.54
CA ARG A 19 26.80 12.59 10.51
C ARG A 19 26.82 11.78 11.80
N ARG A 20 27.44 12.29 12.87
CA ARG A 20 27.52 11.59 14.17
C ARG A 20 26.17 11.57 14.87
N ILE A 21 26.01 10.60 15.78
CA ILE A 21 24.80 10.41 16.58
C ILE A 21 24.58 11.51 17.62
N GLY A 22 25.65 12.13 18.11
CA GLY A 22 25.61 13.09 19.22
C GLY A 22 25.62 12.39 20.57
N SER A 23 24.93 12.96 21.57
CA SER A 23 24.84 12.37 22.91
C SER A 23 23.98 11.10 22.92
N VAL A 24 24.45 10.06 23.61
CA VAL A 24 23.83 8.73 23.63
C VAL A 24 23.06 8.46 24.94
N GLY A 25 23.49 9.04 26.05
CA GLY A 25 22.92 8.83 27.39
C GLY A 25 23.22 9.97 28.36
N SER A 26 22.64 9.87 29.56
CA SER A 26 22.91 10.79 30.68
C SER A 26 24.04 10.24 31.55
N VAL A 27 24.76 11.13 32.24
CA VAL A 27 25.87 10.76 33.13
C VAL A 27 25.38 9.96 34.35
N GLY A 28 24.18 10.25 34.87
CA GLY A 28 23.67 9.65 36.11
C GLY A 28 23.37 8.15 36.02
N ASP A 29 23.03 7.64 34.84
CA ASP A 29 22.70 6.22 34.64
C ASP A 29 23.94 5.34 34.40
N ALA A 30 25.11 5.94 34.11
CA ALA A 30 26.39 5.30 33.78
C ALA A 30 26.34 4.16 32.73
N ARG A 31 25.22 4.00 32.01
CA ARG A 31 25.00 2.96 31.01
C ARG A 31 24.14 3.48 29.87
N ILE A 32 24.07 2.69 28.80
CA ILE A 32 23.20 2.95 27.66
C ILE A 32 21.94 2.09 27.81
N TRP A 33 20.78 2.71 27.73
CA TRP A 33 19.50 2.01 27.80
C TRP A 33 19.34 1.03 26.61
N PRO A 34 18.88 -0.21 26.84
CA PRO A 34 18.64 -1.16 25.76
C PRO A 34 17.59 -0.61 24.79
N GLY A 35 17.76 -0.88 23.49
CA GLY A 35 16.89 -0.35 22.44
C GLY A 35 17.20 1.09 22.01
N LYS A 36 18.26 1.72 22.54
CA LYS A 36 18.71 3.03 22.05
C LYS A 36 19.04 2.96 20.55
N ARG A 37 18.48 3.89 19.77
CA ARG A 37 18.71 4.00 18.32
C ARG A 37 20.18 4.25 18.01
N MET A 38 20.86 3.25 17.44
CA MET A 38 22.30 3.28 17.10
C MET A 38 22.55 2.90 15.64
N PRO A 39 23.70 3.25 15.04
CA PRO A 39 24.07 2.75 13.71
C PRO A 39 24.08 1.21 13.68
N GLY A 40 23.77 0.62 12.53
CA GLY A 40 23.70 -0.83 12.34
C GLY A 40 22.99 -1.20 11.05
N HIS A 41 22.71 -2.50 10.86
CA HIS A 41 22.00 -3.03 9.70
C HIS A 41 20.59 -2.42 9.57
N MET A 42 20.17 -2.16 8.34
CA MET A 42 18.85 -1.59 8.02
C MET A 42 18.26 -2.36 6.85
N GLY A 43 16.99 -2.78 6.96
CA GLY A 43 16.33 -3.61 5.95
C GLY A 43 16.58 -5.09 6.17
N TYR A 44 16.22 -5.92 5.17
CA TYR A 44 16.27 -7.38 5.24
C TYR A 44 15.51 -7.95 6.46
N GLU A 45 14.30 -7.43 6.67
CA GLU A 45 13.42 -7.87 7.76
C GLU A 45 12.00 -8.02 7.21
N TRP A 46 11.25 -8.98 7.72
CA TRP A 46 9.85 -9.16 7.37
C TRP A 46 9.02 -7.96 7.86
N ARG A 47 8.36 -7.28 6.93
CA ARG A 47 7.44 -6.17 7.22
C ARG A 47 6.09 -6.45 6.58
N THR A 48 5.02 -6.10 7.30
CA THR A 48 3.65 -6.26 6.81
C THR A 48 3.01 -4.89 6.71
N VAL A 49 2.44 -4.59 5.54
CA VAL A 49 1.60 -3.40 5.32
C VAL A 49 0.15 -3.89 5.26
N SER A 50 -0.64 -3.55 6.28
CA SER A 50 -2.03 -3.99 6.40
C SER A 50 -3.01 -2.90 5.95
N GLY A 51 -4.17 -3.32 5.44
CA GLY A 51 -5.25 -2.40 5.05
C GLY A 51 -5.09 -1.83 3.64
N LEU A 52 -4.37 -2.54 2.78
CA LEU A 52 -4.31 -2.26 1.34
C LEU A 52 -5.59 -2.78 0.67
N GLU A 53 -6.08 -2.02 -0.31
CA GLU A 53 -7.29 -2.36 -1.07
C GLU A 53 -6.89 -3.09 -2.37
N ILE A 54 -7.64 -4.13 -2.73
CA ILE A 54 -7.51 -4.82 -4.02
C ILE A 54 -8.44 -4.12 -5.01
N VAL A 55 -7.86 -3.56 -6.07
CA VAL A 55 -8.55 -2.66 -6.99
C VAL A 55 -9.08 -3.38 -8.23
N ARG A 56 -8.29 -4.33 -8.72
CA ARG A 56 -8.59 -5.13 -9.91
C ARG A 56 -8.01 -6.52 -9.71
N ILE A 57 -8.70 -7.53 -10.20
CA ILE A 57 -8.24 -8.91 -10.27
C ILE A 57 -8.38 -9.36 -11.72
N ASN A 58 -7.31 -9.86 -12.31
CA ASN A 58 -7.34 -10.56 -13.59
C ASN A 58 -7.21 -12.05 -13.33
N ILE A 59 -8.26 -12.81 -13.65
CA ILE A 59 -8.34 -14.25 -13.35
C ILE A 59 -7.45 -15.04 -14.30
N ASP A 60 -7.49 -14.73 -15.60
CA ASP A 60 -6.74 -15.44 -16.65
C ASP A 60 -5.22 -15.40 -16.41
N LYS A 61 -4.69 -14.24 -16.00
CA LYS A 61 -3.26 -14.04 -15.72
C LYS A 61 -2.89 -14.29 -14.25
N GLN A 62 -3.89 -14.54 -13.40
CA GLN A 62 -3.72 -14.65 -11.95
C GLN A 62 -2.99 -13.44 -11.32
N VAL A 63 -3.30 -12.24 -11.80
CA VAL A 63 -2.67 -10.98 -11.35
C VAL A 63 -3.63 -10.19 -10.45
N ILE A 64 -3.11 -9.78 -9.30
CA ILE A 64 -3.82 -8.96 -8.31
C ILE A 64 -3.24 -7.55 -8.32
N PHE A 65 -4.10 -6.54 -8.50
CA PHE A 65 -3.72 -5.14 -8.45
C PHE A 65 -4.03 -4.56 -7.08
N VAL A 66 -2.98 -4.22 -6.33
CA VAL A 66 -3.08 -3.68 -4.97
C VAL A 66 -2.86 -2.17 -4.99
N LYS A 67 -3.68 -1.43 -4.24
CA LYS A 67 -3.54 0.02 -4.07
C LYS A 67 -2.41 0.35 -3.11
N GLY A 68 -1.35 0.98 -3.62
CA GLY A 68 -0.22 1.47 -2.82
C GLY A 68 1.07 0.71 -3.06
N SER A 69 1.99 0.75 -2.10
CA SER A 69 3.30 0.10 -2.17
C SER A 69 3.35 -1.15 -1.29
N VAL A 70 4.04 -2.18 -1.76
CA VAL A 70 4.31 -3.42 -1.04
C VAL A 70 5.80 -3.46 -0.65
N PRO A 71 6.17 -3.98 0.53
CA PRO A 71 7.58 -4.11 0.90
C PRO A 71 8.28 -5.19 0.07
N GLY A 72 9.55 -4.96 -0.27
CA GLY A 72 10.35 -5.88 -1.09
C GLY A 72 10.68 -5.28 -2.45
N ASP A 73 11.61 -5.92 -3.16
CA ASP A 73 11.96 -5.57 -4.53
C ASP A 73 11.01 -6.26 -5.54
N VAL A 74 11.01 -5.79 -6.78
CA VAL A 74 10.17 -6.37 -7.84
C VAL A 74 10.64 -7.79 -8.16
N GLY A 75 9.73 -8.76 -8.06
CA GLY A 75 10.00 -10.19 -8.33
C GLY A 75 10.25 -11.03 -7.08
N GLU A 76 10.25 -10.43 -5.88
CA GLU A 76 10.35 -11.15 -4.62
C GLU A 76 9.02 -11.81 -4.24
N MET A 77 9.08 -12.89 -3.46
CA MET A 77 7.89 -13.57 -2.95
C MET A 77 7.27 -12.79 -1.80
N LEU A 78 5.94 -12.71 -1.83
CA LEU A 78 5.16 -11.97 -0.84
C LEU A 78 4.15 -12.89 -0.16
N LEU A 79 3.99 -12.72 1.16
CA LEU A 79 2.93 -13.37 1.91
C LEU A 79 1.67 -12.49 1.88
N LEU A 80 0.71 -12.86 1.04
CA LEU A 80 -0.60 -12.23 0.99
C LEU A 80 -1.56 -12.95 1.96
N LYS A 81 -2.24 -12.16 2.79
CA LYS A 81 -3.23 -12.65 3.75
C LYS A 81 -4.33 -11.62 3.94
N ASP A 82 -5.46 -12.06 4.45
CA ASP A 82 -6.55 -11.17 4.83
C ASP A 82 -6.09 -10.09 5.82
N CYS A 83 -6.78 -8.96 5.76
CA CYS A 83 -6.47 -7.83 6.62
C CYS A 83 -6.60 -8.20 8.11
N LEU A 84 -5.65 -7.70 8.91
CA LEU A 84 -5.67 -7.85 10.37
C LEU A 84 -6.72 -6.94 11.02
N GLN A 85 -7.06 -5.82 10.38
CA GLN A 85 -8.03 -4.85 10.90
C GLN A 85 -9.44 -5.38 10.69
N SER A 86 -10.18 -5.61 11.77
CA SER A 86 -11.53 -6.20 11.75
C SER A 86 -12.52 -5.41 10.91
N GLU A 87 -12.47 -4.07 10.97
CA GLU A 87 -13.37 -3.18 10.21
C GLU A 87 -13.18 -3.28 8.69
N LYS A 88 -11.95 -3.54 8.25
CA LYS A 88 -11.58 -3.62 6.83
C LYS A 88 -11.52 -5.05 6.30
N ARG A 89 -11.73 -6.04 7.17
CA ARG A 89 -11.76 -7.44 6.76
C ARG A 89 -13.03 -7.71 5.96
N LEU A 90 -12.89 -8.39 4.83
CA LEU A 90 -14.01 -8.87 4.05
C LEU A 90 -14.85 -9.84 4.90
N LYS A 91 -16.15 -9.55 5.01
CA LYS A 91 -17.08 -10.40 5.78
C LYS A 91 -17.60 -11.58 4.97
N THR A 92 -17.67 -11.41 3.65
CA THR A 92 -18.22 -12.38 2.70
C THR A 92 -17.11 -12.72 1.71
N GLY A 93 -16.88 -14.02 1.51
CA GLY A 93 -15.91 -14.54 0.56
C GLY A 93 -16.09 -16.04 0.40
N PRO A 94 -15.53 -16.64 -0.67
CA PRO A 94 -15.56 -18.09 -0.83
C PRO A 94 -14.73 -18.75 0.27
N VAL A 95 -15.36 -19.63 1.04
CA VAL A 95 -14.73 -20.46 2.07
C VAL A 95 -14.85 -21.92 1.62
N PRO A 96 -13.78 -22.74 1.62
CA PRO A 96 -12.44 -22.45 2.15
C PRO A 96 -11.53 -21.65 1.19
N THR A 97 -11.76 -21.73 -0.11
CA THR A 97 -11.01 -21.01 -1.15
C THR A 97 -11.90 -20.87 -2.37
N TRP A 98 -11.60 -19.92 -3.26
CA TRP A 98 -12.22 -19.86 -4.58
C TRP A 98 -11.81 -21.11 -5.39
N ALA A 99 -12.81 -21.84 -5.90
CA ALA A 99 -12.60 -23.00 -6.76
C ALA A 99 -13.24 -22.73 -8.12
N PRO A 100 -12.51 -22.84 -9.23
CA PRO A 100 -13.11 -22.79 -10.56
C PRO A 100 -14.02 -24.01 -10.73
N SER A 101 -15.15 -23.83 -11.43
CA SER A 101 -15.99 -24.93 -11.86
C SER A 101 -15.23 -25.82 -12.85
N LEU A 102 -15.37 -27.14 -12.72
CA LEU A 102 -14.75 -28.13 -13.62
C LEU A 102 -15.11 -27.90 -15.11
N GLU A 103 -16.32 -27.39 -15.37
CA GLU A 103 -16.81 -27.01 -16.69
C GLU A 103 -15.95 -25.88 -17.30
N THR A 104 -15.58 -24.89 -16.49
CA THR A 104 -14.75 -23.74 -16.90
C THR A 104 -13.31 -24.15 -17.23
N ILE A 105 -12.79 -25.19 -16.57
CA ILE A 105 -11.46 -25.73 -16.84
C ILE A 105 -11.42 -26.42 -18.22
N ASN A 106 -12.50 -27.15 -18.57
CA ASN A 106 -12.60 -27.84 -19.85
C ASN A 106 -12.81 -26.86 -21.02
N GLU A 107 -13.62 -25.82 -20.81
CA GLU A 107 -13.80 -24.72 -21.78
C GLU A 107 -12.47 -23.94 -21.99
N GLU A 108 -11.72 -23.68 -20.91
CA GLU A 108 -10.41 -23.03 -21.00
C GLU A 108 -9.40 -23.82 -21.84
N THR A 109 -9.49 -25.16 -21.90
CA THR A 109 -8.63 -26.01 -22.75
C THR A 109 -9.00 -26.00 -24.23
N GLU A 110 -10.28 -25.79 -24.56
CA GLU A 110 -10.76 -25.71 -25.95
C GLU A 110 -10.53 -24.31 -26.55
N ASP A 111 -10.67 -23.25 -25.75
CA ASP A 111 -10.48 -21.87 -26.20
C ASP A 111 -9.01 -21.42 -26.38
N GLN A 112 -8.02 -22.18 -25.85
CA GLN A 112 -6.60 -21.82 -26.03
C GLN A 112 -6.16 -21.81 -27.51
N GLU A 113 -6.84 -22.56 -28.39
CA GLU A 113 -6.44 -22.71 -29.78
C GLU A 113 -6.94 -21.56 -30.70
N GLU A 114 -7.94 -20.77 -30.29
CA GLU A 114 -8.59 -19.79 -31.18
C GLU A 114 -8.45 -18.29 -30.78
N ASP A 115 -8.05 -17.95 -29.55
CA ASP A 115 -8.48 -16.66 -28.93
C ASP A 115 -7.43 -15.59 -28.55
N VAL A 116 -6.20 -15.62 -29.08
CA VAL A 116 -5.16 -14.62 -28.72
C VAL A 116 -5.59 -13.16 -29.03
N ALA A 117 -6.53 -12.95 -29.97
CA ALA A 117 -6.96 -11.61 -30.40
C ALA A 117 -8.27 -11.09 -29.78
N LYS A 118 -9.09 -11.93 -29.10
CA LYS A 118 -10.44 -11.55 -28.63
C LYS A 118 -10.55 -11.23 -27.13
N LYS A 119 -9.61 -11.68 -26.28
CA LYS A 119 -9.66 -11.48 -24.81
C LYS A 119 -9.18 -10.09 -24.35
N LEU A 120 -9.69 -9.00 -24.93
CA LEU A 120 -9.47 -7.65 -24.40
C LEU A 120 -10.50 -7.23 -23.32
N GLY A 121 -11.43 -8.13 -22.94
CA GLY A 121 -12.48 -7.80 -21.97
C GLY A 121 -13.07 -8.97 -21.17
N GLY A 122 -12.49 -10.18 -21.23
CA GLY A 122 -12.98 -11.34 -20.47
C GLY A 122 -12.29 -11.44 -19.11
N ASN A 123 -13.04 -11.70 -18.04
CA ASN A 123 -12.56 -12.16 -16.72
C ASN A 123 -11.74 -11.19 -15.86
N GLU A 124 -11.96 -9.88 -15.98
CA GLU A 124 -11.42 -8.90 -15.06
C GLU A 124 -12.46 -8.37 -14.09
N GLN A 125 -12.22 -8.56 -12.79
CA GLN A 125 -13.06 -8.02 -11.72
C GLN A 125 -12.50 -6.66 -11.29
N PHE A 126 -13.33 -5.63 -11.33
CA PHE A 126 -12.98 -4.26 -10.93
C PHE A 126 -13.79 -3.85 -9.70
N MET A 127 -13.20 -3.05 -8.82
CA MET A 127 -13.97 -2.33 -7.80
C MET A 127 -14.95 -1.33 -8.44
N ASP A 128 -16.08 -1.04 -7.78
CA ASP A 128 -17.08 -0.11 -8.32
C ASP A 128 -16.56 1.31 -8.53
N ASN A 129 -15.61 1.75 -7.68
CA ASN A 129 -15.07 3.11 -7.71
C ASN A 129 -13.94 3.32 -8.71
N ILE A 130 -13.52 2.29 -9.47
CA ILE A 130 -12.47 2.47 -10.48
C ILE A 130 -13.07 2.68 -11.87
N PHE A 131 -12.51 3.67 -12.57
CA PHE A 131 -12.83 3.91 -13.96
C PHE A 131 -12.40 2.71 -14.81
N ARG A 132 -13.32 2.18 -15.61
CA ARG A 132 -13.03 1.13 -16.59
C ARG A 132 -12.67 1.80 -17.90
N PHE A 133 -11.58 1.38 -18.55
CA PHE A 133 -11.15 1.98 -19.82
C PHE A 133 -12.16 1.82 -20.97
N THR A 134 -13.09 0.88 -20.84
CA THR A 134 -14.21 0.66 -21.78
C THR A 134 -15.42 1.55 -21.46
N SER A 135 -15.49 2.15 -20.27
CA SER A 135 -16.58 3.05 -19.90
C SER A 135 -16.43 4.41 -20.60
N PRO A 136 -17.53 5.12 -20.88
CA PRO A 136 -17.48 6.46 -21.45
C PRO A 136 -16.68 7.40 -20.55
N SER A 137 -16.01 8.39 -21.16
CA SER A 137 -15.23 9.39 -20.44
C SER A 137 -16.04 10.08 -19.35
N ILE A 138 -15.42 10.35 -18.21
CA ILE A 138 -16.07 11.03 -17.08
C ILE A 138 -16.40 12.47 -17.49
N THR A 139 -17.70 12.79 -17.54
CA THR A 139 -18.19 14.16 -17.76
C THR A 139 -18.74 14.70 -16.44
N PHE A 140 -18.15 15.78 -15.93
CA PHE A 140 -18.67 16.46 -14.74
C PHE A 140 -19.79 17.40 -15.15
N THR A 141 -20.98 17.20 -14.58
CA THR A 141 -22.12 18.11 -14.80
C THR A 141 -22.08 19.26 -13.79
N ASP A 142 -22.76 20.38 -14.10
CA ASP A 142 -22.88 21.51 -13.17
C ASP A 142 -23.52 21.12 -11.81
N ALA A 143 -24.27 20.02 -11.78
CA ALA A 143 -24.81 19.45 -10.56
C ALA A 143 -23.73 18.82 -9.66
N ASP A 144 -22.68 18.23 -10.25
CA ASP A 144 -21.55 17.65 -9.51
C ASP A 144 -20.61 18.73 -8.98
N ALA A 145 -20.47 19.86 -9.69
CA ALA A 145 -19.70 21.02 -9.22
C ALA A 145 -20.26 21.63 -7.93
N LYS A 146 -21.58 21.51 -7.69
CA LYS A 146 -22.24 21.99 -6.47
C LYS A 146 -22.14 21.01 -5.30
N LYS A 147 -21.71 19.76 -5.50
CA LYS A 147 -21.29 18.87 -4.40
C LYS A 147 -19.95 19.36 -3.88
N SER A 148 -19.96 20.46 -3.11
CA SER A 148 -18.82 20.81 -2.27
C SER A 148 -18.48 19.59 -1.42
N ALA A 149 -17.21 19.15 -1.44
CA ALA A 149 -16.73 18.13 -0.52
C ALA A 149 -17.14 18.55 0.89
N GLY A 150 -18.10 17.84 1.47
CA GLY A 150 -18.57 18.12 2.83
C GLY A 150 -17.36 18.21 3.74
N ARG A 151 -17.21 19.32 4.45
CA ARG A 151 -16.08 19.58 5.35
C ARG A 151 -15.86 18.35 6.25
N ASP A 152 -14.75 17.67 6.04
CA ASP A 152 -14.36 16.46 6.75
C ASP A 152 -14.24 16.78 8.25
N LYS A 153 -15.26 16.41 9.04
CA LYS A 153 -15.43 16.83 10.45
C LYS A 153 -14.37 16.23 11.38
N THR A 154 -13.58 15.29 10.88
CA THR A 154 -12.53 14.54 11.58
C THR A 154 -11.17 15.25 11.59
N LYS A 155 -10.95 16.26 10.74
CA LYS A 155 -9.70 17.06 10.77
C LYS A 155 -9.80 18.17 11.82
N ALA A 156 -8.96 18.10 12.84
CA ALA A 156 -8.89 19.06 13.93
C ALA A 156 -8.68 20.50 13.43
N LYS A 157 -9.34 21.47 14.07
CA LYS A 157 -9.17 22.91 13.79
C LYS A 157 -7.75 23.34 14.13
N ILE A 158 -6.95 23.72 13.14
CA ILE A 158 -5.71 24.47 13.36
C ILE A 158 -6.12 25.90 13.77
N ALA A 159 -5.83 26.28 15.01
CA ALA A 159 -6.10 27.63 15.51
C ALA A 159 -5.24 28.65 14.74
N LYS A 160 -5.88 29.69 14.18
CA LYS A 160 -5.16 30.84 13.63
C LYS A 160 -4.57 31.64 14.79
N VAL A 161 -3.24 31.63 14.92
CA VAL A 161 -2.53 32.58 15.78
C VAL A 161 -2.63 33.96 15.14
N LYS A 162 -3.25 34.91 15.85
CA LYS A 162 -3.27 36.33 15.44
C LYS A 162 -1.88 36.91 15.69
N LYS A 163 -1.37 37.63 14.69
CA LYS A 163 -0.07 38.30 14.71
C LYS A 163 -0.10 39.51 15.63
#